data_AF-A0A168PVZ0-F1
#
_entry.id   AF-A0A168PVZ0-F1
#
_cell.length_a   1.000
_cell.length_b   1.000
_cell.length_c   1.000
_cell.angle_alpha   90.00
_cell.angle_beta   90.00
_cell.angle_gamma   90.00
#
_symmetry.space_group_name_H-M   'P 1'
#
loop_
_entity.id
_entity.type
_entity.pdbx_description
1 polymer ?
#
loop_
_entity_poly.entity_id
_entity_poly.type
_entity_poly.pdbx_seq_one_letter_code
_entity_poly.pdbx_strand_id
1 'polypeptide(L)'
;MQWRVFTLLLAGIGVIYLASKLQDNPYPHPAKIRTSDRIHYPGLVPDTTLLSIQPDYLYESMFHYGQSHRDQVISGTGDMKTGVFGKVRLMRKPLHVLLQHQNGTTANDEWTLVWEHVLAGPITKVSGPPSTNHSSLQFAVLYHTVDDESTRYYVRVYYLVKELGSFEYKDLVLPGTTWIKSFALETNRIIFSRDPDVYQYRILALPHDLTDPPHSADASDVILSSSKPGYPVSPSHQSTDLVEKHENVLSQLYSPTLDTLRVISLDVYKTKGNFYVTVSVADNASTLTQLSMLRDEAPIPTWHLRTHNTAEDSYNEDDFLDTNGALDVPMTEDNRVRMPPVILSRSIDAKTVVFPITRTQFTTLDYMDNISVILEQNSKQKDWLYRDNEGVILPEYYYWPRDEHQEIYDIYDGDIFGLQVNDDGTLLAVWTEHNFVYIYKRGTGDDHVLHDEGRPTHTTQPDETLKPPALPIKSLSLVDQLDVLLGFRLPPPSASQSQHHPDIPPRWFLRMVITPHDRNARQARISTVAFVNATCSTHDRAGNNYLLVASKTGTVQSYLIDTMEPPKEIGFGSFITGQWDMLIAMCVIIAVFVFNEYQHYGNV
;
A
#
# COMPACT_ATOMS: atom_id res chain seq x y z
N MET A 1 -25.66 -50.93 -23.68
CA MET A 1 -25.65 -49.78 -22.75
C MET A 1 -24.26 -49.17 -22.50
N GLN A 2 -23.15 -49.83 -22.87
CA GLN A 2 -21.77 -49.36 -22.66
C GLN A 2 -21.44 -47.97 -23.25
N TRP A 3 -22.14 -47.53 -24.29
CA TRP A 3 -21.94 -46.21 -24.89
C TRP A 3 -22.31 -45.03 -23.98
N ARG A 4 -23.18 -45.22 -22.98
CA ARG A 4 -23.60 -44.14 -22.06
C ARG A 4 -22.45 -43.66 -21.17
N VAL A 5 -21.70 -44.62 -20.62
CA VAL A 5 -20.52 -44.36 -19.79
C VAL A 5 -19.47 -43.57 -20.58
N PHE A 6 -19.24 -43.96 -21.84
CA PHE A 6 -18.32 -43.25 -22.74
C PHE A 6 -18.81 -41.84 -23.10
N THR A 7 -20.13 -41.68 -23.29
CA THR A 7 -20.74 -40.37 -23.60
C THR A 7 -20.65 -39.42 -22.41
N LEU A 8 -20.87 -39.91 -21.18
CA LEU A 8 -20.72 -39.12 -19.94
C LEU A 8 -19.27 -38.69 -19.72
N LEU A 9 -18.30 -39.58 -19.94
CA LEU A 9 -16.88 -39.24 -19.84
C LEU A 9 -16.50 -38.16 -20.87
N LEU A 10 -16.92 -38.31 -22.13
CA LEU A 10 -16.66 -37.32 -23.18
C LEU A 10 -17.33 -35.98 -22.89
N ALA A 11 -18.57 -35.99 -22.39
CA ALA A 11 -19.27 -34.78 -21.97
C ALA A 11 -18.52 -34.10 -20.81
N GLY A 12 -18.06 -34.86 -19.82
CA GLY A 12 -17.25 -34.36 -18.71
C GLY A 12 -15.93 -33.71 -19.17
N ILE A 13 -15.17 -34.39 -20.04
CA ILE A 13 -13.95 -33.83 -20.64
C ILE A 13 -14.28 -32.58 -21.47
N GLY A 14 -15.40 -32.59 -22.21
CA GLY A 14 -15.88 -31.44 -22.96
C GLY A 14 -16.21 -30.23 -22.08
N VAL A 15 -16.80 -30.45 -20.91
CA VAL A 15 -17.06 -29.40 -19.91
C VAL A 15 -15.76 -28.86 -19.32
N ILE A 16 -14.77 -29.71 -19.00
CA ILE A 16 -13.45 -29.25 -18.55
C ILE A 16 -12.79 -28.40 -19.64
N TYR A 17 -12.82 -28.85 -20.90
CA TYR A 17 -12.26 -28.10 -22.01
C TYR A 17 -12.97 -26.75 -22.21
N LEU A 18 -14.30 -26.72 -22.13
CA LEU A 18 -15.10 -25.51 -22.21
C LEU A 18 -14.77 -24.56 -21.05
N ALA A 19 -14.70 -25.07 -19.81
CA ALA A 19 -14.30 -24.30 -18.64
C ALA A 19 -12.88 -23.73 -18.82
N SER A 20 -11.94 -24.50 -19.37
CA SER A 20 -10.58 -24.01 -19.66
C SER A 20 -10.55 -22.89 -20.71
N LYS A 21 -11.54 -22.85 -21.60
CA LYS A 21 -11.69 -21.81 -22.64
C LYS A 21 -12.51 -20.61 -22.17
N LEU A 22 -13.36 -20.80 -21.16
CA LEU A 22 -14.19 -19.77 -20.54
C LEU A 22 -13.50 -19.09 -19.36
N GLN A 23 -12.30 -19.52 -18.99
CA GLN A 23 -11.51 -18.79 -18.01
C GLN A 23 -11.22 -17.38 -18.54
N ASP A 24 -11.47 -16.40 -17.68
CA ASP A 24 -11.08 -15.03 -17.94
C ASP A 24 -9.58 -14.99 -18.26
N ASN A 25 -9.20 -14.21 -19.27
CA ASN A 25 -7.81 -14.03 -19.61
C ASN A 25 -7.10 -13.48 -18.37
N PRO A 26 -6.01 -14.12 -17.90
CA PRO A 26 -5.27 -13.60 -16.76
C PRO A 26 -4.82 -12.18 -17.07
N TYR A 27 -4.86 -11.31 -16.06
CA TYR A 27 -4.29 -9.97 -16.18
C TYR A 27 -2.85 -10.08 -16.70
N PRO A 28 -2.41 -9.16 -17.59
CA PRO A 28 -1.07 -9.23 -18.13
C PRO A 28 -0.03 -9.07 -17.02
N HIS A 29 1.09 -9.76 -17.22
CA HIS A 29 2.24 -9.72 -16.31
C HIS A 29 3.24 -8.67 -16.79
N PRO A 30 3.83 -7.86 -15.89
CA PRO A 30 4.93 -6.98 -16.27
C PRO A 30 6.17 -7.82 -16.59
N ALA A 31 6.98 -7.39 -17.56
CA ALA A 31 8.15 -8.14 -18.00
C ALA A 31 9.19 -8.28 -16.88
N LYS A 32 9.40 -9.51 -16.40
CA LYS A 32 10.45 -9.78 -15.41
C LYS A 32 11.83 -9.57 -16.01
N ILE A 33 12.65 -8.76 -15.36
CA ILE A 33 14.00 -8.43 -15.82
C ILE A 33 15.03 -9.32 -15.13
N ARG A 34 15.00 -9.34 -13.79
CA ARG A 34 16.02 -10.00 -12.98
C ARG A 34 15.47 -10.40 -11.62
N THR A 35 15.94 -11.53 -11.11
CA THR A 35 15.86 -11.87 -9.68
C THR A 35 17.25 -11.68 -9.09
N SER A 36 17.33 -10.94 -8.01
CA SER A 36 18.55 -10.75 -7.22
C SER A 36 18.36 -11.43 -5.88
N ASP A 37 18.92 -12.62 -5.74
CA ASP A 37 18.93 -13.33 -4.46
C ASP A 37 20.00 -12.78 -3.54
N ARG A 38 19.68 -12.73 -2.25
CA ARG A 38 20.66 -12.47 -1.20
C ARG A 38 21.42 -13.76 -0.88
N ILE A 39 22.68 -13.62 -0.47
CA ILE A 39 23.39 -14.72 0.21
C ILE A 39 22.52 -15.13 1.41
N HIS A 40 22.05 -16.37 1.41
CA HIS A 40 21.16 -16.91 2.45
C HIS A 40 21.86 -16.81 3.80
N TYR A 41 21.47 -15.85 4.63
CA TYR A 41 21.97 -15.73 6.00
C TYR A 41 21.08 -16.60 6.90
N PRO A 42 21.65 -17.52 7.70
CA PRO A 42 20.92 -18.22 8.74
C PRO A 42 20.66 -17.24 9.90
N GLY A 43 19.73 -16.32 9.70
CA GLY A 43 19.37 -15.27 10.64
C GLY A 43 17.86 -15.15 10.79
N LEU A 44 17.45 -14.40 11.82
CA LEU A 44 16.05 -14.03 12.03
C LEU A 44 15.53 -13.22 10.84
N VAL A 45 14.30 -13.50 10.40
CA VAL A 45 13.59 -12.71 9.40
C VAL A 45 13.36 -11.30 9.96
N PRO A 46 13.61 -10.22 9.19
CA PRO A 46 13.33 -8.86 9.66
C PRO A 46 11.83 -8.65 9.87
N ASP A 47 11.49 -7.84 10.88
CA ASP A 47 10.12 -7.47 11.19
C ASP A 47 9.56 -6.57 10.08
N THR A 48 10.36 -5.59 9.67
CA THR A 48 10.06 -4.63 8.60
C THR A 48 11.31 -4.42 7.73
N THR A 49 11.09 -4.16 6.44
CA THR A 49 12.15 -3.71 5.53
C THR A 49 11.71 -2.45 4.79
N LEU A 50 12.67 -1.60 4.45
CA LEU A 50 12.44 -0.40 3.65
C LEU A 50 13.43 -0.38 2.49
N LEU A 51 12.93 -0.11 1.29
CA LEU A 51 13.75 0.16 0.12
C LEU A 51 13.91 1.66 -0.06
N SER A 52 15.15 2.10 -0.23
CA SER A 52 15.47 3.46 -0.60
C SER A 52 16.27 3.44 -1.90
N ILE A 53 15.78 4.16 -2.90
CA ILE A 53 16.42 4.24 -4.21
C ILE A 53 17.26 5.51 -4.25
N GLN A 54 18.54 5.36 -4.56
CA GLN A 54 19.47 6.44 -4.86
C GLN A 54 19.96 6.27 -6.31
N PRO A 55 20.49 7.32 -6.97
CA PRO A 55 20.81 7.29 -8.39
C PRO A 55 21.65 6.07 -8.83
N ASP A 56 22.64 5.69 -8.01
CA ASP A 56 23.57 4.60 -8.34
C ASP A 56 23.27 3.29 -7.61
N TYR A 57 22.55 3.34 -6.48
CA TYR A 57 22.38 2.21 -5.57
C TYR A 57 20.94 2.07 -5.07
N LEU A 58 20.48 0.83 -4.99
CA LEU A 58 19.35 0.45 -4.16
C LEU A 58 19.86 0.13 -2.76
N TYR A 59 19.26 0.75 -1.75
CA TYR A 59 19.48 0.46 -0.35
C TYR A 59 18.31 -0.33 0.23
N GLU A 60 18.63 -1.41 0.94
CA GLU A 60 17.67 -2.21 1.70
C GLU A 60 17.98 -2.04 3.20
N SER A 61 17.07 -1.39 3.92
CA SER A 61 17.13 -1.23 5.36
C SER A 61 16.29 -2.32 6.03
N MET A 62 16.89 -3.09 6.93
CA MET A 62 16.24 -4.18 7.65
C MET A 62 16.16 -3.83 9.13
N PHE A 63 14.97 -4.01 9.71
CA PHE A 63 14.70 -3.67 11.10
C PHE A 63 14.28 -4.92 11.87
N HIS A 64 14.92 -5.16 13.01
CA HIS A 64 14.55 -6.19 13.96
C HIS A 64 14.17 -5.52 15.27
N TYR A 65 12.93 -5.70 15.73
CA TYR A 65 12.34 -4.88 16.77
C TYR A 65 12.81 -5.26 18.17
N GLY A 66 12.87 -6.55 18.49
CA GLY A 66 13.33 -7.01 19.80
C GLY A 66 14.11 -8.31 19.69
N GLN A 67 15.43 -8.21 19.57
CA GLN A 67 16.34 -9.35 19.70
C GLN A 67 16.78 -9.48 21.15
N SER A 68 16.93 -10.71 21.64
CA SER A 68 17.45 -10.96 22.98
C SER A 68 18.97 -11.10 22.96
N HIS A 69 19.62 -10.57 24.00
CA HIS A 69 20.98 -10.99 24.30
C HIS A 69 20.95 -12.44 24.80
N ARG A 70 21.92 -13.26 24.39
CA ARG A 70 21.99 -14.69 24.76
C ARG A 70 22.03 -14.92 26.28
N ASP A 71 22.41 -13.90 27.06
CA ASP A 71 22.64 -14.00 28.51
C ASP A 71 21.73 -13.09 29.37
N GLN A 72 20.71 -12.44 28.79
CA GLN A 72 19.81 -11.56 29.55
C GLN A 72 18.42 -12.16 29.72
N VAL A 73 17.85 -11.99 30.91
CA VAL A 73 16.45 -12.33 31.20
C VAL A 73 15.57 -11.27 30.56
N ILE A 74 14.67 -11.70 29.67
CA ILE A 74 13.64 -10.85 29.10
C ILE A 74 12.55 -10.68 30.16
N SER A 75 12.20 -9.43 30.49
CA SER A 75 11.11 -9.10 31.40
C SER A 75 10.14 -8.12 30.74
N GLY A 76 8.84 -8.24 31.07
CA GLY A 76 7.76 -7.43 30.50
C GLY A 76 6.83 -8.20 29.56
N THR A 77 5.64 -7.64 29.33
CA THR A 77 4.62 -8.14 28.40
C THR A 77 4.27 -7.07 27.37
N GLY A 78 3.83 -7.49 26.18
CA GLY A 78 3.54 -6.55 25.09
C GLY A 78 4.79 -5.92 24.49
N ASP A 79 4.69 -4.67 24.05
CA ASP A 79 5.79 -3.96 23.36
C ASP A 79 6.85 -3.38 24.30
N MET A 80 6.52 -3.21 25.58
CA MET A 80 7.44 -2.67 26.60
C MET A 80 8.18 -3.81 27.29
N LYS A 81 9.38 -4.12 26.79
CA LYS A 81 10.22 -5.21 27.30
C LYS A 81 11.62 -4.71 27.66
N THR A 82 12.19 -5.27 28.71
CA THR A 82 13.60 -5.09 29.08
C THR A 82 14.42 -6.33 28.73
N GLY A 83 15.73 -6.15 28.56
CA GLY A 83 16.64 -7.23 28.14
C GLY A 83 16.58 -7.56 26.63
N VAL A 84 15.91 -6.72 25.84
CA VAL A 84 15.83 -6.81 24.38
C VAL A 84 16.38 -5.54 23.73
N PHE A 85 16.93 -5.68 22.53
CA PHE A 85 17.47 -4.57 21.76
C PHE A 85 16.93 -4.57 20.33
N GLY A 86 16.85 -3.37 19.77
CA GLY A 86 16.59 -3.15 18.37
C GLY A 86 17.85 -3.31 17.53
N LYS A 87 17.72 -3.85 16.32
CA LYS A 87 18.84 -3.97 15.38
C LYS A 87 18.45 -3.44 14.01
N VAL A 88 19.29 -2.58 13.46
CA VAL A 88 19.11 -1.97 12.13
C VAL A 88 20.29 -2.36 11.26
N ARG A 89 20.02 -2.85 10.06
CA ARG A 89 21.05 -3.27 9.11
C ARG A 89 20.78 -2.64 7.75
N LEU A 90 21.79 -2.00 7.17
CA LEU A 90 21.70 -1.40 5.85
C LEU A 90 22.56 -2.16 4.84
N MET A 91 21.94 -2.64 3.78
CA MET A 91 22.62 -3.28 2.66
C MET A 91 22.41 -2.47 1.38
N ARG A 92 23.35 -2.54 0.45
CA ARG A 92 23.23 -1.86 -0.84
C ARG A 92 23.59 -2.76 -2.00
N LYS A 93 22.96 -2.48 -3.13
CA LYS A 93 23.24 -3.13 -4.42
C LYS A 93 23.22 -2.10 -5.55
N PRO A 94 24.16 -2.14 -6.51
CA PRO A 94 24.16 -1.19 -7.62
C PRO A 94 22.86 -1.29 -8.44
N LEU A 95 22.21 -0.15 -8.67
CA LEU A 95 20.89 -0.11 -9.31
C LEU A 95 20.94 -0.59 -10.76
N HIS A 96 21.97 -0.21 -11.50
CA HIS A 96 22.17 -0.61 -12.90
C HIS A 96 22.14 -2.13 -13.12
N VAL A 97 22.61 -2.91 -12.13
CA VAL A 97 22.61 -4.38 -12.19
C VAL A 97 21.20 -4.95 -12.12
N LEU A 98 20.29 -4.28 -11.40
CA LEU A 98 18.90 -4.68 -11.23
C LEU A 98 18.01 -4.29 -12.42
N LEU A 99 18.38 -3.24 -13.15
CA LEU A 99 17.58 -2.71 -14.27
C LEU A 99 17.97 -3.28 -15.64
N GLN A 100 19.12 -3.96 -15.73
CA GLN A 100 19.61 -4.56 -16.98
C GLN A 100 19.21 -6.03 -17.12
N HIS A 101 18.80 -6.40 -18.33
CA HIS A 101 18.49 -7.77 -18.71
C HIS A 101 19.82 -8.52 -18.97
N GLN A 102 20.44 -9.08 -17.92
CA GLN A 102 21.66 -9.87 -18.07
C GLN A 102 21.54 -11.20 -17.32
N ASN A 103 21.81 -12.30 -18.05
CA ASN A 103 21.78 -13.68 -17.55
C ASN A 103 23.10 -14.11 -16.86
N GLY A 104 23.98 -13.16 -16.53
CA GLY A 104 25.31 -13.44 -15.95
C GLY A 104 25.47 -12.84 -14.55
N THR A 105 26.03 -13.64 -13.65
CA THR A 105 26.57 -13.17 -12.36
C THR A 105 27.91 -12.48 -12.63
N THR A 106 27.92 -11.15 -12.65
CA THR A 106 29.18 -10.39 -12.62
C THR A 106 29.71 -10.38 -11.19
N ALA A 107 31.04 -10.30 -11.00
CA ALA A 107 31.66 -10.33 -9.67
C ALA A 107 31.24 -9.16 -8.74
N ASN A 108 30.53 -8.15 -9.26
CA ASN A 108 29.98 -7.00 -8.52
C ASN A 108 28.46 -7.11 -8.28
N ASP A 109 27.85 -8.29 -8.48
CA ASP A 109 26.41 -8.53 -8.31
C ASP A 109 26.02 -8.83 -6.85
N GLU A 110 26.96 -8.93 -5.92
CA GLU A 110 26.66 -9.26 -4.54
C GLU A 110 26.16 -8.06 -3.73
N TRP A 111 25.22 -8.32 -2.81
CA TRP A 111 24.79 -7.31 -1.84
C TRP A 111 25.91 -6.98 -0.87
N THR A 112 26.19 -5.68 -0.70
CA THR A 112 27.22 -5.21 0.22
C THR A 112 26.61 -4.67 1.51
N LEU A 113 27.16 -5.08 2.66
CA LEU A 113 26.79 -4.51 3.97
C LEU A 113 27.40 -3.12 4.08
N VAL A 114 26.57 -2.10 4.32
CA VAL A 114 27.03 -0.73 4.55
C VAL A 114 27.37 -0.57 6.02
N TRP A 115 26.41 -0.87 6.89
CA TRP A 115 26.58 -0.82 8.34
C TRP A 115 25.52 -1.67 9.05
N GLU A 116 25.77 -1.92 10.33
CA GLU A 116 24.86 -2.58 11.25
C GLU A 116 24.91 -1.85 12.60
N HIS A 117 23.75 -1.45 13.10
CA HIS A 117 23.61 -0.74 14.37
C HIS A 117 22.73 -1.53 15.33
N VAL A 118 23.18 -1.57 16.58
CA VAL A 118 22.44 -2.08 17.73
C VAL A 118 21.95 -0.89 18.54
N LEU A 119 20.65 -0.84 18.80
CA LEU A 119 20.00 0.20 19.60
C LEU A 119 19.98 -0.21 21.07
N ALA A 120 19.93 0.76 21.98
CA ALA A 120 19.95 0.50 23.42
C ALA A 120 18.67 -0.21 23.94
N GLY A 121 17.59 -0.16 23.17
CA GLY A 121 16.33 -0.84 23.50
C GLY A 121 15.56 -1.24 22.24
N PRO A 122 14.37 -1.84 22.40
CA PRO A 122 13.61 -2.38 21.28
C PRO A 122 13.04 -1.27 20.37
N ILE A 123 12.99 -1.55 19.06
CA ILE A 123 12.30 -0.69 18.09
C ILE A 123 10.81 -0.81 18.32
N THR A 124 10.15 0.34 18.38
CA THR A 124 8.69 0.45 18.49
C THR A 124 8.07 0.61 17.10
N LYS A 125 8.57 1.55 16.30
CA LYS A 125 8.10 1.82 14.94
C LYS A 125 9.24 2.35 14.06
N VAL A 126 9.03 2.32 12.75
CA VAL A 126 9.92 2.87 11.73
C VAL A 126 9.12 3.81 10.84
N SER A 127 9.70 4.97 10.51
CA SER A 127 9.15 5.89 9.52
C SER A 127 10.05 5.93 8.30
N GLY A 128 9.44 5.92 7.11
CA GLY A 128 10.14 6.12 5.84
C GLY A 128 10.61 7.55 5.62
N PRO A 129 11.14 7.85 4.42
CA PRO A 129 11.64 9.18 4.07
C PRO A 129 10.51 10.22 4.06
N PRO A 130 10.85 11.50 4.31
CA PRO A 130 9.88 12.59 4.16
C PRO A 130 9.51 12.79 2.68
N SER A 131 8.30 13.25 2.42
CA SER A 131 7.80 13.58 1.08
C SER A 131 8.42 14.88 0.56
N THR A 132 9.71 14.84 0.22
CA THR A 132 10.38 15.95 -0.48
C THR A 132 11.50 15.41 -1.37
N ASN A 133 11.51 15.84 -2.64
CA ASN A 133 12.42 15.38 -3.71
C ASN A 133 13.93 15.50 -3.42
N HIS A 134 14.34 16.18 -2.34
CA HIS A 134 15.75 16.47 -2.05
C HIS A 134 16.12 16.37 -0.56
N SER A 135 15.33 15.66 0.23
CA SER A 135 15.67 15.44 1.63
C SER A 135 16.92 14.57 1.76
N SER A 136 17.90 15.04 2.55
CA SER A 136 19.01 14.20 3.00
C SER A 136 18.53 13.12 3.98
N LEU A 137 17.43 13.36 4.70
CA LEU A 137 16.82 12.40 5.62
C LEU A 137 16.27 11.20 4.84
N GLN A 138 16.61 9.99 5.28
CA GLN A 138 16.28 8.74 4.59
C GLN A 138 15.19 7.97 5.32
N PHE A 139 15.31 7.81 6.65
CA PHE A 139 14.31 7.16 7.49
C PHE A 139 14.60 7.48 8.95
N ALA A 140 13.65 7.17 9.83
CA ALA A 140 13.84 7.28 11.26
C ALA A 140 13.33 6.03 11.99
N VAL A 141 13.93 5.76 13.15
CA VAL A 141 13.61 4.60 13.98
C VAL A 141 13.28 5.09 15.39
N LEU A 142 12.05 4.80 15.82
CA LEU A 142 11.61 5.04 17.19
C LEU A 142 11.92 3.82 18.04
N TYR A 143 12.68 4.00 19.11
CA TYR A 143 12.93 2.98 20.11
C TYR A 143 12.77 3.57 21.51
N HIS A 144 12.59 2.70 22.50
CA HIS A 144 12.47 3.13 23.89
C HIS A 144 13.45 2.38 24.78
N THR A 145 13.76 3.00 25.91
CA THR A 145 14.58 2.43 26.98
C THR A 145 13.82 2.59 28.28
N VAL A 146 14.02 1.64 29.20
CA VAL A 146 13.36 1.62 30.51
C VAL A 146 14.45 1.55 31.56
N ASP A 147 14.67 2.67 32.25
CA ASP A 147 15.71 2.81 33.28
C ASP A 147 15.07 3.17 34.62
N ASP A 148 15.25 2.32 35.63
CA ASP A 148 14.94 2.55 37.05
C ASP A 148 13.54 3.14 37.36
N GLU A 149 12.53 2.90 36.50
CA GLU A 149 11.11 3.37 36.52
C GLU A 149 10.74 4.42 35.46
N SER A 150 11.71 4.99 34.73
CA SER A 150 11.45 5.97 33.67
C SER A 150 11.57 5.36 32.27
N THR A 151 10.52 5.51 31.46
CA THR A 151 10.59 5.19 30.03
C THR A 151 11.02 6.43 29.26
N ARG A 152 12.07 6.29 28.45
CA ARG A 152 12.55 7.34 27.53
C ARG A 152 12.39 6.89 26.09
N TYR A 153 11.92 7.80 25.25
CA TYR A 153 11.73 7.57 23.83
C TYR A 153 12.80 8.30 23.02
N TYR A 154 13.40 7.55 22.10
CA TYR A 154 14.44 8.03 21.22
C TYR A 154 13.99 7.87 19.77
N VAL A 155 14.25 8.88 18.95
CA VAL A 155 14.11 8.79 17.49
C VAL A 155 15.50 8.93 16.89
N ARG A 156 16.03 7.83 16.36
CA ARG A 156 17.26 7.85 15.56
C ARG A 156 16.92 8.23 14.13
N VAL A 157 17.37 9.38 13.68
CA VAL A 157 17.17 9.85 12.30
C VAL A 157 18.40 9.52 11.48
N TYR A 158 18.22 8.78 10.39
CA TYR A 158 19.27 8.44 9.44
C TYR A 158 19.22 9.37 8.23
N TYR A 159 20.36 9.90 7.85
CA TYR A 159 20.49 10.84 6.74
C TYR A 159 21.76 10.61 5.93
N LEU A 160 21.72 11.02 4.66
CA LEU A 160 22.86 10.98 3.76
C LEU A 160 23.60 12.32 3.81
N VAL A 161 24.87 12.30 4.17
CA VAL A 161 25.72 13.50 4.13
C VAL A 161 26.17 13.73 2.69
N LYS A 162 25.73 14.82 2.06
CA LYS A 162 26.00 15.12 0.65
C LYS A 162 27.49 15.19 0.32
N GLU A 163 28.31 15.65 1.26
CA GLU A 163 29.76 15.83 1.06
C GLU A 163 30.53 14.51 1.13
N LEU A 164 30.09 13.58 1.98
CA LEU A 164 30.79 12.31 2.24
C LEU A 164 30.17 11.13 1.48
N GLY A 165 28.91 11.26 1.05
CA GLY A 165 28.13 10.14 0.51
C GLY A 165 27.93 9.00 1.52
N SER A 166 28.16 9.26 2.81
CA SER A 166 27.99 8.30 3.91
C SER A 166 26.62 8.47 4.57
N PHE A 167 26.11 7.36 5.10
CA PHE A 167 24.97 7.35 5.99
C PHE A 167 25.42 7.69 7.40
N GLU A 168 24.85 8.74 7.96
CA GLU A 168 25.05 9.17 9.34
C GLU A 168 23.72 9.15 10.10
N TYR A 169 23.80 9.25 11.42
CA TYR A 169 22.61 9.34 12.26
C TYR A 169 22.75 10.38 13.39
N LYS A 170 21.62 10.78 13.96
CA LYS A 170 21.54 11.47 15.25
C LYS A 170 20.35 10.96 16.05
N ASP A 171 20.50 10.93 17.36
CA ASP A 171 19.45 10.53 18.29
C ASP A 171 18.73 11.75 18.87
N LEU A 172 17.40 11.71 18.78
CA LEU A 172 16.51 12.74 19.30
C LEU A 172 15.75 12.17 20.50
N VAL A 173 15.90 12.78 21.67
CA VAL A 173 15.14 12.39 22.87
C VAL A 173 13.79 13.09 22.83
N LEU A 174 12.71 12.32 22.76
CA LEU A 174 11.35 12.85 22.73
C LEU A 174 10.88 13.23 24.15
N PRO A 175 10.05 14.29 24.30
CA PRO A 175 9.52 14.67 25.59
C PRO A 175 8.48 13.67 26.10
N GLY A 176 8.36 13.58 27.42
CA GLY A 176 7.33 12.79 28.11
C GLY A 176 7.64 11.30 28.24
N THR A 177 6.81 10.60 29.02
CA THR A 177 6.98 9.17 29.36
C THR A 177 5.82 8.30 28.88
N THR A 178 4.77 8.90 28.31
CA THR A 178 3.61 8.21 27.73
C THR A 178 3.99 7.44 26.47
N TRP A 179 3.36 6.29 26.25
CA TRP A 179 3.63 5.44 25.10
C TRP A 179 3.46 6.17 23.78
N ILE A 180 4.43 6.03 22.89
CA ILE A 180 4.37 6.58 21.53
C ILE A 180 3.98 5.45 20.59
N LYS A 181 2.77 5.54 20.07
CA LYS A 181 2.13 4.49 19.29
C LYS A 181 2.51 4.52 17.81
N SER A 182 2.62 5.74 17.26
CA SER A 182 2.96 5.98 15.87
C SER A 182 3.76 7.26 15.74
N PHE A 183 4.61 7.33 14.71
CA PHE A 183 5.28 8.57 14.34
C PHE A 183 5.58 8.59 12.84
N ALA A 184 5.73 9.80 12.31
CA ALA A 184 6.09 10.08 10.94
C ALA A 184 7.20 11.13 10.92
N LEU A 185 8.26 10.84 10.17
CA LEU A 185 9.35 11.76 9.87
C LEU A 185 8.94 12.63 8.68
N GLU A 186 8.94 13.94 8.90
CA GLU A 186 8.69 14.94 7.88
C GLU A 186 9.94 15.84 7.75
N THR A 187 10.03 16.63 6.68
CA THR A 187 11.26 17.35 6.29
C THR A 187 11.87 18.20 7.39
N ASN A 188 11.05 18.83 8.23
CA ASN A 188 11.49 19.69 9.33
C ASN A 188 10.78 19.42 10.66
N ARG A 189 10.10 18.27 10.78
CA ARG A 189 9.31 17.95 11.97
C ARG A 189 9.09 16.46 12.13
N ILE A 190 8.73 16.05 13.35
CA ILE A 190 8.19 14.73 13.66
C ILE A 190 6.75 14.93 14.08
N ILE A 191 5.85 14.15 13.49
CA ILE A 191 4.45 14.05 13.89
C ILE A 191 4.29 12.71 14.59
N PHE A 192 3.70 12.65 15.78
CA PHE A 192 3.59 11.40 16.54
C PHE A 192 2.31 11.33 17.38
N SER A 193 1.77 10.13 17.54
CA SER A 193 0.63 9.84 18.42
C SER A 193 1.10 9.22 19.72
N ARG A 194 0.50 9.64 20.82
CA ARG A 194 0.67 9.02 22.14
C ARG A 194 -0.56 8.21 22.54
N ASP A 195 -0.38 7.31 23.49
CA ASP A 195 -1.43 6.50 24.09
C ASP A 195 -1.15 6.30 25.60
N PRO A 196 -1.91 6.91 26.52
CA PRO A 196 -3.04 7.81 26.30
C PRO A 196 -2.61 9.25 25.95
N ASP A 197 -3.46 9.97 25.21
CA ASP A 197 -3.36 11.41 24.99
C ASP A 197 -4.74 12.02 24.69
N VAL A 198 -4.89 13.32 24.94
CA VAL A 198 -6.11 14.10 24.59
C VAL A 198 -6.05 14.66 23.17
N TYR A 199 -4.87 14.64 22.55
CA TYR A 199 -4.65 15.02 21.16
C TYR A 199 -4.41 13.80 20.29
N GLN A 200 -4.96 13.82 19.07
CA GLN A 200 -4.80 12.75 18.11
C GLN A 200 -3.34 12.57 17.68
N TYR A 201 -2.58 13.67 17.64
CA TYR A 201 -1.16 13.71 17.39
C TYR A 201 -0.51 14.95 18.01
N ARG A 202 0.82 14.92 18.10
CA ARG A 202 1.68 16.01 18.53
C ARG A 202 2.76 16.27 17.50
N ILE A 203 3.29 17.49 17.50
CA ILE A 203 4.27 17.95 16.52
C ILE A 203 5.53 18.43 17.22
N LEU A 204 6.68 17.98 16.74
CA LEU A 204 8.00 18.40 17.18
C LEU A 204 8.76 18.98 15.99
N ALA A 205 9.29 20.19 16.14
CA ALA A 205 10.20 20.73 15.12
C ALA A 205 11.54 20.00 15.20
N LEU A 206 12.10 19.66 14.04
CA LEU A 206 13.47 19.18 13.93
C LEU A 206 14.43 20.37 14.01
N PRO A 207 15.61 20.22 14.65
CA PRO A 207 16.66 21.22 14.59
C PRO A 207 17.08 21.51 13.15
N HIS A 208 17.37 22.77 12.81
CA HIS A 208 17.82 23.15 11.47
C HIS A 208 19.22 22.60 11.15
N ASP A 209 20.03 22.38 12.17
CA ASP A 209 21.39 21.83 12.17
C ASP A 209 21.43 20.30 12.39
N LEU A 210 20.29 19.61 12.18
CA LEU A 210 20.20 18.16 12.38
C LEU A 210 21.24 17.40 11.55
N THR A 211 21.57 17.88 10.35
CA THR A 211 22.51 17.22 9.45
C THR A 211 23.95 17.72 9.57
N ASP A 212 24.22 18.69 10.45
CA ASP A 212 25.54 19.29 10.61
C ASP A 212 26.44 18.46 11.54
N PRO A 213 27.77 18.50 11.42
CA PRO A 213 28.67 17.79 12.33
C PRO A 213 28.57 18.32 13.77
N PRO A 214 28.90 17.52 14.81
CA PRO A 214 29.37 16.13 14.76
C PRO A 214 28.27 15.13 14.37
N HIS A 215 28.69 14.00 13.78
CA HIS A 215 27.78 12.95 13.28
C HIS A 215 27.85 11.68 14.13
N SER A 216 26.76 10.91 14.13
CA SER A 216 26.71 9.53 14.65
C SER A 216 27.21 9.42 16.10
N ALA A 217 28.18 8.55 16.39
CA ALA A 217 28.63 8.28 17.75
C ALA A 217 29.31 9.49 18.43
N ASP A 218 29.79 10.45 17.64
CA ASP A 218 30.39 11.69 18.16
C ASP A 218 29.33 12.77 18.42
N ALA A 219 28.09 12.58 17.94
CA ALA A 219 26.99 13.50 18.17
C ALA A 219 26.38 13.27 19.56
N SER A 220 26.17 14.36 20.31
CA SER A 220 25.39 14.32 21.54
C SER A 220 23.90 14.17 21.23
N ASP A 221 23.18 13.43 22.08
CA ASP A 221 21.73 13.34 22.06
C ASP A 221 21.08 14.74 22.02
N VAL A 222 20.18 14.94 21.07
CA VAL A 222 19.41 16.19 20.96
C VAL A 222 18.15 16.06 21.79
N ILE A 223 18.05 16.86 22.84
CA ILE A 223 16.92 16.81 23.77
C ILE A 223 15.81 17.74 23.28
N LEU A 224 14.65 17.17 22.92
CA LEU A 224 13.48 17.94 22.52
C LEU A 224 12.58 18.17 23.74
N SER A 225 12.58 19.39 24.27
CA SER A 225 11.96 19.71 25.57
C SER A 225 10.44 19.78 25.56
N SER A 226 9.81 20.12 24.44
CA SER A 226 8.35 20.29 24.36
C SER A 226 7.80 20.01 22.96
N SER A 227 6.58 19.49 22.90
CA SER A 227 5.85 19.23 21.66
C SER A 227 4.59 20.09 21.57
N LYS A 228 4.27 20.56 20.35
CA LYS A 228 3.06 21.33 20.08
C LYS A 228 1.85 20.38 19.95
N PRO A 229 0.70 20.73 20.54
CA PRO A 229 -0.51 19.92 20.40
C PRO A 229 -1.06 19.99 18.96
N GLY A 230 -1.52 18.84 18.47
CA GLY A 230 -2.26 18.71 17.21
C GLY A 230 -3.77 18.88 17.40
N TYR A 231 -4.54 18.29 16.49
CA TYR A 231 -5.99 18.24 16.60
C TYR A 231 -6.43 17.39 17.83
N PRO A 232 -7.38 17.86 18.66
CA PRO A 232 -7.89 17.09 19.79
C PRO A 232 -8.59 15.82 19.32
N VAL A 233 -8.54 14.74 20.12
CA VAL A 233 -9.28 13.51 19.80
C VAL A 233 -10.78 13.85 19.77
N SER A 234 -11.42 13.71 18.62
CA SER A 234 -12.87 13.88 18.51
C SER A 234 -13.57 12.81 19.36
N PRO A 235 -14.57 13.17 20.19
CA PRO A 235 -15.42 12.17 20.82
C PRO A 235 -16.10 11.37 19.70
N SER A 236 -15.84 10.06 19.63
CA SER A 236 -16.53 9.22 18.66
C SER A 236 -18.02 9.23 18.99
N HIS A 237 -18.82 9.80 18.10
CA HIS A 237 -20.28 9.81 18.22
C HIS A 237 -20.91 8.48 17.77
N GLN A 238 -20.12 7.53 17.27
CA GLN A 238 -20.63 6.44 16.43
C GLN A 238 -20.89 5.12 17.14
N SER A 239 -20.55 4.94 18.42
CA SER A 239 -20.96 3.72 19.14
C SER A 239 -21.36 3.97 20.58
N THR A 240 -22.45 3.34 20.99
CA THR A 240 -22.81 3.12 22.40
C THR A 240 -21.84 2.17 23.11
N ASP A 241 -21.05 1.44 22.34
CA ASP A 241 -20.08 0.46 22.82
C ASP A 241 -18.75 1.09 23.21
N LEU A 242 -18.04 0.42 24.12
CA LEU A 242 -16.67 0.73 24.51
C LEU A 242 -15.74 0.55 23.30
N VAL A 243 -15.15 1.66 22.85
CA VAL A 243 -14.19 1.70 21.75
C VAL A 243 -12.78 1.85 22.30
N GLU A 244 -11.87 1.00 21.84
CA GLU A 244 -10.44 1.09 22.15
C GLU A 244 -9.66 1.51 20.89
N LYS A 245 -8.78 2.51 21.01
CA LYS A 245 -7.87 2.88 19.91
C LYS A 245 -6.81 1.79 19.77
N HIS A 246 -6.76 1.10 18.64
CA HIS A 246 -5.89 -0.06 18.46
C HIS A 246 -4.57 0.27 17.74
N GLU A 247 -4.61 0.90 16.56
CA GLU A 247 -3.42 1.26 15.76
C GLU A 247 -3.65 2.60 15.04
N ASN A 248 -2.57 3.27 14.64
CA ASN A 248 -2.67 4.56 13.94
C ASN A 248 -1.49 4.77 12.99
N VAL A 249 -1.75 5.40 11.84
CA VAL A 249 -0.73 5.98 10.96
C VAL A 249 -1.01 7.47 10.72
N LEU A 250 0.05 8.27 10.70
CA LEU A 250 0.00 9.72 10.49
C LEU A 250 0.87 10.09 9.29
N SER A 251 0.51 11.17 8.60
CA SER A 251 1.39 11.79 7.62
C SER A 251 1.04 13.25 7.39
N GLN A 252 2.03 14.07 7.02
CA GLN A 252 1.80 15.40 6.50
C GLN A 252 1.27 15.36 5.06
N LEU A 253 0.25 16.16 4.81
CA LEU A 253 -0.32 16.43 3.50
C LEU A 253 0.21 17.74 2.92
N TYR A 254 0.15 17.86 1.60
CA TYR A 254 0.43 19.11 0.90
C TYR A 254 -0.53 20.23 1.33
N SER A 255 0.03 21.42 1.49
CA SER A 255 -0.72 22.66 1.58
C SER A 255 0.00 23.73 0.75
N PRO A 256 -0.71 24.53 -0.06
CA PRO A 256 -0.14 25.65 -0.80
C PRO A 256 0.24 26.81 0.14
N THR A 257 -0.33 26.87 1.35
CA THR A 257 -0.05 27.93 2.32
C THR A 257 1.15 27.56 3.19
N LEU A 258 2.23 28.37 3.10
CA LEU A 258 3.56 28.06 3.68
C LEU A 258 3.57 27.75 5.18
N ASP A 259 2.62 28.30 5.95
CA ASP A 259 2.55 28.14 7.40
C ASP A 259 1.50 27.11 7.87
N THR A 260 0.75 26.53 6.94
CA THR A 260 -0.29 25.56 7.24
C THR A 260 0.27 24.15 7.19
N LEU A 261 0.28 23.51 8.36
CA LEU A 261 0.43 22.08 8.51
C LEU A 261 -0.93 21.40 8.35
N ARG A 262 -1.05 20.56 7.32
CA ARG A 262 -2.16 19.64 7.14
C ARG A 262 -1.70 18.23 7.45
N VAL A 263 -2.46 17.52 8.28
CA VAL A 263 -2.13 16.17 8.74
C VAL A 263 -3.30 15.25 8.44
N ILE A 264 -2.99 14.11 7.84
CA ILE A 264 -3.90 12.97 7.76
C ILE A 264 -3.60 12.01 8.91
N SER A 265 -4.65 11.55 9.59
CA SER A 265 -4.59 10.40 10.47
C SER A 265 -5.48 9.28 9.94
N LEU A 266 -4.96 8.06 10.04
CA LEU A 266 -5.69 6.83 9.87
C LEU A 266 -5.69 6.14 11.22
N ASP A 267 -6.82 6.18 11.92
CA ASP A 267 -7.01 5.58 13.24
C ASP A 267 -7.84 4.31 13.11
N VAL A 268 -7.36 3.19 13.67
CA VAL A 268 -8.14 1.96 13.79
C VAL A 268 -8.63 1.81 15.21
N TYR A 269 -9.95 1.71 15.33
CA TYR A 269 -10.66 1.52 16.56
C TYR A 269 -11.23 0.11 16.61
N LYS A 270 -11.12 -0.53 17.77
CA LYS A 270 -11.61 -1.88 18.02
C LYS A 270 -12.80 -1.83 18.97
N THR A 271 -13.88 -2.52 18.60
CA THR A 271 -14.98 -2.87 19.50
C THR A 271 -14.97 -4.37 19.78
N LYS A 272 -15.99 -4.88 20.47
CA LYS A 272 -16.12 -6.33 20.73
C LYS A 272 -16.30 -7.13 19.44
N GLY A 273 -17.03 -6.58 18.47
CA GLY A 273 -17.38 -7.28 17.22
C GLY A 273 -16.67 -6.74 15.98
N ASN A 274 -16.34 -5.44 15.92
CA ASN A 274 -15.93 -4.81 14.66
C ASN A 274 -14.64 -4.00 14.80
N PHE A 275 -13.99 -3.75 13.66
CA PHE A 275 -12.96 -2.74 13.52
C PHE A 275 -13.53 -1.54 12.76
N TYR A 276 -13.20 -0.34 13.23
CA TYR A 276 -13.55 0.90 12.54
C TYR A 276 -12.27 1.58 12.08
N VAL A 277 -12.17 1.81 10.79
CA VAL A 277 -11.08 2.58 10.18
C VAL A 277 -11.57 4.01 10.01
N THR A 278 -11.05 4.91 10.82
CA THR A 278 -11.38 6.33 10.79
C THR A 278 -10.26 7.10 10.12
N VAL A 279 -10.61 7.84 9.08
CA VAL A 279 -9.69 8.75 8.37
C VAL A 279 -10.07 10.16 8.74
N SER A 280 -9.10 10.96 9.19
CA SER A 280 -9.30 12.37 9.45
C SER A 280 -8.21 13.22 8.83
N VAL A 281 -8.61 14.34 8.22
CA VAL A 281 -7.71 15.36 7.69
C VAL A 281 -7.99 16.63 8.47
N ALA A 282 -6.97 17.16 9.14
CA ALA A 282 -7.05 18.42 9.86
C ALA A 282 -5.89 19.33 9.46
N ASP A 283 -6.12 20.63 9.48
CA ASP A 283 -5.07 21.62 9.29
C ASP A 283 -5.08 22.71 10.35
N ASN A 284 -3.94 23.36 10.55
CA ASN A 284 -3.80 24.48 11.49
C ASN A 284 -3.81 25.84 10.78
N ALA A 285 -4.52 25.93 9.65
CA ALA A 285 -4.52 27.12 8.79
C ALA A 285 -4.92 28.36 9.61
N SER A 286 -3.95 29.26 9.82
CA SER A 286 -4.18 30.50 10.55
C SER A 286 -4.91 31.48 9.64
N THR A 287 -6.20 31.68 9.88
CA THR A 287 -6.97 32.66 9.12
C THR A 287 -6.84 34.02 9.79
N LEU A 288 -6.23 34.99 9.09
CA LEU A 288 -6.30 36.39 9.49
C LEU A 288 -7.72 36.86 9.19
N THR A 289 -8.61 36.86 10.19
CA THR A 289 -9.92 37.49 10.02
C THR A 289 -9.74 38.99 9.76
N GLN A 290 -10.65 39.62 9.03
CA GLN A 290 -10.60 41.09 8.82
C GLN A 290 -10.54 41.85 10.15
N LEU A 291 -11.18 41.29 11.19
CA LEU A 291 -11.17 41.83 12.55
C LEU A 291 -9.80 41.70 13.24
N SER A 292 -9.09 40.59 13.04
CA SER A 292 -7.74 40.36 13.60
C SER A 292 -6.71 41.26 12.94
N MET A 293 -6.84 41.50 11.62
CA MET A 293 -6.02 42.49 10.90
C MET A 293 -6.26 43.92 11.40
N LEU A 294 -7.51 44.27 11.74
CA LEU A 294 -7.86 45.58 12.30
C LEU A 294 -7.38 45.78 13.74
N ARG A 295 -7.00 44.70 14.45
CA ARG A 295 -6.58 44.72 15.86
C ARG A 295 -5.10 44.47 16.09
N ASP A 296 -4.29 44.30 15.04
CA ASP A 296 -2.88 43.88 15.12
C ASP A 296 -2.66 42.65 16.02
N GLU A 297 -3.65 41.75 16.06
CA GLU A 297 -3.56 40.52 16.85
C GLU A 297 -2.76 39.47 16.08
N ALA A 298 -1.74 38.90 16.75
CA ALA A 298 -0.98 37.79 16.17
C ALA A 298 -1.92 36.60 15.92
N PRO A 299 -1.92 36.01 14.71
CA PRO A 299 -2.81 34.91 14.37
C PRO A 299 -2.54 33.71 15.29
N ILE A 300 -3.57 33.26 16.00
CA ILE A 300 -3.49 32.04 16.81
C ILE A 300 -3.81 30.86 15.88
N PRO A 301 -2.88 29.92 15.66
CA PRO A 301 -3.14 28.76 14.82
C PRO A 301 -4.20 27.87 15.49
N THR A 302 -5.38 27.80 14.89
CA THR A 302 -6.48 26.92 15.32
C THR A 302 -6.54 25.71 14.41
N TRP A 303 -6.73 24.53 15.00
CA TRP A 303 -6.91 23.31 14.23
C TRP A 303 -8.34 23.19 13.70
N HIS A 304 -8.47 22.95 12.40
CA HIS A 304 -9.73 22.75 11.70
C HIS A 304 -9.79 21.33 11.15
N LEU A 305 -10.84 20.59 11.52
CA LEU A 305 -11.15 19.31 10.89
C LEU A 305 -11.75 19.59 9.50
N ARG A 306 -11.08 19.10 8.48
CA ARG A 306 -11.44 19.31 7.07
C ARG A 306 -12.23 18.15 6.49
N THR A 307 -11.80 16.94 6.81
CA THR A 307 -12.44 15.72 6.33
C THR A 307 -12.42 14.69 7.43
N HIS A 308 -13.54 13.98 7.57
CA HIS A 308 -13.67 12.86 8.48
C HIS A 308 -14.54 11.80 7.81
N ASN A 309 -14.07 10.56 7.81
CA ASN A 309 -14.84 9.42 7.35
C ASN A 309 -14.51 8.20 8.22
N THR A 310 -15.50 7.35 8.43
CA THR A 310 -15.33 6.09 9.17
C THR A 310 -15.89 4.98 8.31
N ALA A 311 -15.07 3.95 8.08
CA ALA A 311 -15.47 2.70 7.47
C ALA A 311 -15.55 1.63 8.56
N GLU A 312 -16.60 0.83 8.52
CA GLU A 312 -16.77 -0.34 9.39
C GLU A 312 -16.30 -1.58 8.64
N ASP A 313 -15.39 -2.30 9.26
CA ASP A 313 -14.94 -3.62 8.83
C ASP A 313 -15.55 -4.64 9.81
N SER A 314 -16.69 -5.20 9.40
CA SER A 314 -17.45 -6.14 10.22
C SER A 314 -16.79 -7.50 10.22
N TYR A 315 -16.69 -8.10 11.40
CA TYR A 315 -16.29 -9.50 11.53
C TYR A 315 -17.50 -10.41 11.36
N ASN A 316 -17.43 -11.41 10.47
CA ASN A 316 -18.35 -12.54 10.50
C ASN A 316 -17.80 -13.59 11.48
N GLU A 317 -18.38 -13.65 12.69
CA GLU A 317 -18.16 -14.75 13.64
C GLU A 317 -18.48 -16.13 13.03
N ASP A 318 -19.36 -16.17 12.01
CA ASP A 318 -19.80 -17.40 11.35
C ASP A 318 -18.69 -18.12 10.57
N ASP A 319 -17.68 -17.40 10.05
CA ASP A 319 -16.51 -18.03 9.38
C ASP A 319 -15.69 -18.90 10.36
N PHE A 320 -15.84 -18.66 11.67
CA PHE A 320 -15.18 -19.42 12.74
C PHE A 320 -15.99 -20.65 13.19
N LEU A 321 -17.31 -20.64 12.96
CA LEU A 321 -18.21 -21.73 13.33
C LEU A 321 -18.18 -22.86 12.28
N ASP A 322 -17.99 -22.54 11.00
CA ASP A 322 -17.97 -23.55 9.93
C ASP A 322 -16.73 -24.48 9.98
N THR A 323 -15.65 -24.06 10.64
CA THR A 323 -14.43 -24.89 10.81
C THR A 323 -14.39 -25.69 12.11
N ASN A 324 -15.23 -25.38 13.10
CA ASN A 324 -15.24 -26.05 14.40
C ASN A 324 -16.49 -26.92 14.60
N GLY A 325 -16.74 -27.79 13.64
CA GLY A 325 -17.59 -28.96 13.86
C GLY A 325 -16.94 -29.92 14.86
N ALA A 326 -17.34 -29.82 16.12
CA ALA A 326 -17.27 -30.89 17.14
C ALA A 326 -15.99 -31.13 17.96
N LEU A 327 -15.16 -30.12 18.28
CA LEU A 327 -14.13 -30.25 19.34
C LEU A 327 -14.12 -29.02 20.26
N ASP A 328 -14.36 -29.25 21.56
CA ASP A 328 -14.08 -28.30 22.66
C ASP A 328 -12.56 -28.05 22.73
N VAL A 329 -12.04 -27.25 21.80
CA VAL A 329 -10.69 -26.71 21.91
C VAL A 329 -10.80 -25.44 22.75
N PRO A 330 -10.08 -25.34 23.88
CA PRO A 330 -10.08 -24.11 24.67
C PRO A 330 -9.63 -22.95 23.76
N MET A 331 -10.42 -21.88 23.73
CA MET A 331 -10.10 -20.67 22.97
C MET A 331 -8.76 -20.11 23.43
N THR A 332 -7.68 -20.51 22.77
CA THR A 332 -6.39 -19.83 22.89
C THR A 332 -6.55 -18.44 22.29
N GLU A 333 -6.11 -17.42 23.01
CA GLU A 333 -6.19 -16.00 22.61
C GLU A 333 -5.59 -15.70 21.21
N ASP A 334 -4.83 -16.64 20.64
CA ASP A 334 -4.24 -16.56 19.30
C ASP A 334 -5.23 -16.71 18.14
N ASN A 335 -6.49 -17.07 18.39
CA ASN A 335 -7.56 -17.10 17.38
C ASN A 335 -8.25 -15.73 17.17
N ARG A 336 -7.67 -14.65 17.71
CA ARG A 336 -8.16 -13.29 17.51
C ARG A 336 -7.96 -12.87 16.05
N VAL A 337 -9.08 -12.52 15.42
CA VAL A 337 -9.19 -11.90 14.10
C VAL A 337 -8.00 -11.00 13.79
N ARG A 338 -7.28 -11.30 12.70
CA ARG A 338 -6.10 -10.55 12.27
C ARG A 338 -6.55 -9.19 11.74
N MET A 339 -6.09 -8.10 12.35
CA MET A 339 -6.43 -6.73 11.97
C MET A 339 -5.89 -6.40 10.55
N PRO A 340 -6.59 -5.59 9.74
CA PRO A 340 -5.98 -5.00 8.55
C PRO A 340 -4.71 -4.21 8.93
N PRO A 341 -3.60 -4.38 8.21
CA PRO A 341 -2.43 -3.57 8.48
C PRO A 341 -2.76 -2.09 8.21
N VAL A 342 -2.46 -1.24 9.18
CA VAL A 342 -2.65 0.20 9.06
C VAL A 342 -1.45 0.74 8.30
N ILE A 343 -1.65 1.06 7.03
CA ILE A 343 -0.61 1.49 6.09
C ILE A 343 -1.10 2.70 5.30
N LEU A 344 -0.16 3.53 4.89
CA LEU A 344 -0.43 4.71 4.09
C LEU A 344 0.77 4.93 3.17
N SER A 345 0.50 5.20 1.89
CA SER A 345 1.51 5.62 0.93
C SER A 345 1.10 6.92 0.31
N ARG A 346 2.08 7.76 0.04
CA ARG A 346 1.89 9.08 -0.55
C ARG A 346 2.88 9.31 -1.68
N SER A 347 2.52 10.20 -2.59
CA SER A 347 3.44 10.77 -3.57
C SER A 347 4.53 11.60 -2.88
N ILE A 348 5.60 11.91 -3.59
CA ILE A 348 6.74 12.67 -3.03
C ILE A 348 6.38 14.10 -2.67
N ASP A 349 5.29 14.65 -3.22
CA ASP A 349 4.77 15.97 -2.89
C ASP A 349 3.60 15.92 -1.90
N ALA A 350 3.21 14.73 -1.43
CA ALA A 350 2.07 14.48 -0.56
C ALA A 350 0.72 15.01 -1.10
N LYS A 351 0.59 15.17 -2.42
CA LYS A 351 -0.68 15.53 -3.08
C LYS A 351 -1.59 14.33 -3.29
N THR A 352 -1.02 13.16 -3.56
CA THR A 352 -1.75 11.89 -3.66
C THR A 352 -1.47 11.05 -2.44
N VAL A 353 -2.51 10.55 -1.77
CA VAL A 353 -2.37 9.62 -0.65
C VAL A 353 -3.34 8.45 -0.82
N VAL A 354 -2.83 7.23 -0.67
CA VAL A 354 -3.59 5.99 -0.81
C VAL A 354 -3.51 5.21 0.50
N PHE A 355 -4.65 4.67 0.94
CA PHE A 355 -4.78 3.91 2.18
C PHE A 355 -5.93 2.89 2.10
N PRO A 356 -5.87 1.78 2.85
CA PRO A 356 -6.97 0.85 2.96
C PRO A 356 -8.09 1.44 3.82
N ILE A 357 -9.34 1.19 3.43
CA ILE A 357 -10.54 1.53 4.22
C ILE A 357 -11.15 0.30 4.90
N THR A 358 -10.97 -0.87 4.29
CA THR A 358 -11.25 -2.20 4.87
C THR A 358 -10.08 -3.12 4.50
N ARG A 359 -10.14 -4.40 4.86
CA ARG A 359 -9.07 -5.37 4.54
C ARG A 359 -8.82 -5.54 3.06
N THR A 360 -9.87 -5.50 2.25
CA THR A 360 -9.81 -5.80 0.81
C THR A 360 -10.01 -4.58 -0.06
N GLN A 361 -10.26 -3.41 0.55
CA GLN A 361 -10.62 -2.19 -0.16
C GLN A 361 -9.67 -1.05 0.17
N PHE A 362 -9.27 -0.31 -0.85
CA PHE A 362 -8.52 0.92 -0.70
C PHE A 362 -9.20 2.12 -1.37
N THR A 363 -8.81 3.31 -0.91
CA THR A 363 -9.23 4.58 -1.50
C THR A 363 -8.05 5.55 -1.60
N THR A 364 -8.29 6.68 -2.26
CA THR A 364 -7.29 7.69 -2.60
C THR A 364 -7.80 9.08 -2.24
N LEU A 365 -6.89 9.94 -1.78
CA LEU A 365 -7.10 11.37 -1.59
C LEU A 365 -6.14 12.14 -2.48
N ASP A 366 -6.71 12.97 -3.34
CA ASP A 366 -5.97 13.74 -4.33
C ASP A 366 -6.17 15.24 -4.10
N TYR A 367 -5.08 15.97 -3.96
CA TYR A 367 -5.11 17.42 -3.84
C TYR A 367 -5.59 18.07 -5.14
N MET A 368 -6.57 18.96 -5.03
CA MET A 368 -7.08 19.80 -6.10
C MET A 368 -6.95 21.28 -5.72
N ASP A 369 -6.48 22.09 -6.67
CA ASP A 369 -6.42 23.55 -6.59
C ASP A 369 -7.57 24.26 -7.34
N ASN A 370 -8.29 23.54 -8.22
CA ASN A 370 -9.46 24.06 -8.91
C ASN A 370 -10.78 23.43 -8.42
N ILE A 371 -11.43 24.09 -7.46
CA ILE A 371 -12.73 23.66 -6.92
C ILE A 371 -13.92 24.05 -7.80
N SER A 372 -13.75 24.89 -8.83
CA SER A 372 -14.87 25.38 -9.65
C SER A 372 -15.61 24.23 -10.33
N VAL A 373 -14.87 23.19 -10.70
CA VAL A 373 -15.38 21.99 -11.36
C VAL A 373 -16.32 21.20 -10.47
N ILE A 374 -15.99 21.09 -9.18
CA ILE A 374 -16.85 20.42 -8.19
C ILE A 374 -18.14 21.24 -7.98
N LEU A 375 -18.02 22.56 -7.92
CA LEU A 375 -19.16 23.47 -7.76
C LEU A 375 -20.14 23.40 -8.94
N GLU A 376 -19.63 23.20 -10.16
CA GLU A 376 -20.44 23.09 -11.38
C GLU A 376 -21.10 21.71 -11.53
N GLN A 377 -20.40 20.64 -11.16
CA GLN A 377 -20.87 19.27 -11.43
C GLN A 377 -21.78 18.70 -10.34
N ASN A 378 -21.53 19.00 -9.06
CA ASN A 378 -22.29 18.37 -7.98
C ASN A 378 -22.65 19.34 -6.84
N SER A 379 -23.89 19.81 -6.88
CA SER A 379 -24.46 20.68 -5.83
C SER A 379 -24.39 20.08 -4.42
N LYS A 380 -24.37 18.74 -4.26
CA LYS A 380 -24.24 18.08 -2.95
C LYS A 380 -22.81 18.10 -2.41
N GLN A 381 -21.79 18.12 -3.28
CA GLN A 381 -20.39 18.16 -2.85
C GLN A 381 -19.96 19.53 -2.30
N LYS A 382 -20.71 20.60 -2.64
CA LYS A 382 -20.46 21.96 -2.16
C LYS A 382 -20.44 22.10 -0.63
N ASP A 383 -21.24 21.30 0.08
CA ASP A 383 -21.30 21.34 1.54
C ASP A 383 -20.04 20.79 2.21
N TRP A 384 -19.22 20.05 1.46
CA TRP A 384 -18.03 19.35 1.94
C TRP A 384 -16.72 20.06 1.57
N LEU A 385 -16.79 21.12 0.77
CA LEU A 385 -15.62 21.92 0.42
C LEU A 385 -15.06 22.61 1.66
N TYR A 386 -13.74 22.80 1.69
CA TYR A 386 -13.07 23.39 2.83
C TYR A 386 -13.47 24.86 2.98
N ARG A 387 -13.73 25.27 4.22
CA ARG A 387 -14.15 26.64 4.53
C ARG A 387 -13.27 27.26 5.59
N ASP A 388 -12.98 28.54 5.47
CA ASP A 388 -12.33 29.29 6.54
C ASP A 388 -13.29 29.54 7.73
N ASN A 389 -12.80 30.26 8.74
CA ASN A 389 -13.58 30.65 9.92
C ASN A 389 -14.73 31.61 9.61
N GLU A 390 -14.69 32.29 8.47
CA GLU A 390 -15.73 33.20 7.99
C GLU A 390 -16.77 32.47 7.12
N GLY A 391 -16.56 31.18 6.84
CA GLY A 391 -17.44 30.33 6.03
C GLY A 391 -17.19 30.43 4.53
N VAL A 392 -16.14 31.14 4.11
CA VAL A 392 -15.70 31.28 2.71
C VAL A 392 -15.04 29.99 2.26
N ILE A 393 -15.43 29.53 1.06
CA ILE A 393 -14.90 28.31 0.47
C ILE A 393 -13.45 28.56 0.05
N LEU A 394 -12.54 27.71 0.50
CA LEU A 394 -11.13 27.73 0.12
C LEU A 394 -10.95 27.18 -1.29
N PRO A 395 -10.05 27.75 -2.11
CA PRO A 395 -9.73 27.26 -3.45
C PRO A 395 -8.81 26.02 -3.41
N GLU A 396 -8.98 25.16 -2.41
CA GLU A 396 -8.22 23.93 -2.25
C GLU A 396 -9.09 22.85 -1.60
N TYR A 397 -8.93 21.62 -2.05
CA TYR A 397 -9.70 20.48 -1.54
C TYR A 397 -8.94 19.19 -1.78
N TYR A 398 -8.90 18.31 -0.78
CA TYR A 398 -8.53 16.92 -1.04
C TYR A 398 -9.77 16.18 -1.53
N TYR A 399 -9.76 15.82 -2.80
CA TYR A 399 -10.85 15.13 -3.45
C TYR A 399 -11.10 13.78 -2.78
N TRP A 400 -12.26 13.70 -2.12
CA TRP A 400 -12.81 12.46 -1.61
C TRP A 400 -14.03 12.07 -2.46
N PRO A 401 -13.99 10.94 -3.20
CA PRO A 401 -15.14 10.46 -3.96
C PRO A 401 -16.22 9.94 -3.00
N ARG A 402 -17.25 10.77 -2.72
CA ARG A 402 -18.31 10.50 -1.72
C ARG A 402 -19.70 10.16 -2.31
N ASP A 403 -19.87 10.20 -3.62
CA ASP A 403 -21.16 9.88 -4.26
C ASP A 403 -21.33 8.36 -4.50
N GLU A 404 -22.53 7.94 -4.98
CA GLU A 404 -22.96 6.55 -5.32
C GLU A 404 -21.99 5.77 -6.23
N HIS A 405 -20.95 6.43 -6.77
CA HIS A 405 -19.85 5.83 -7.52
C HIS A 405 -18.56 5.86 -6.70
N GLN A 406 -18.65 5.49 -5.42
CA GLN A 406 -17.52 5.45 -4.50
C GLN A 406 -16.35 4.76 -5.22
N GLU A 407 -15.25 5.47 -5.44
CA GLU A 407 -14.04 4.89 -6.04
C GLU A 407 -13.30 4.10 -4.97
N ILE A 408 -14.02 3.12 -4.43
CA ILE A 408 -13.46 2.03 -3.66
C ILE A 408 -12.99 1.00 -4.66
N TYR A 409 -11.74 0.60 -4.51
CA TYR A 409 -11.14 -0.43 -5.33
C TYR A 409 -11.08 -1.72 -4.54
N ASP A 410 -11.88 -2.69 -4.96
CA ASP A 410 -11.92 -4.04 -4.38
C ASP A 410 -10.72 -4.87 -4.88
N ILE A 411 -10.14 -5.63 -3.96
CA ILE A 411 -9.12 -6.64 -4.24
C ILE A 411 -9.70 -8.03 -4.02
N TYR A 412 -9.57 -8.87 -5.04
CA TYR A 412 -10.25 -10.16 -5.11
C TYR A 412 -9.52 -11.29 -4.37
N ASP A 413 -8.19 -11.21 -4.21
CA ASP A 413 -7.36 -12.35 -3.79
C ASP A 413 -6.81 -12.22 -2.34
N GLY A 414 -7.48 -11.48 -1.45
CA GLY A 414 -7.22 -11.47 0.01
C GLY A 414 -6.87 -10.11 0.62
N ASP A 415 -6.47 -10.12 1.89
CA ASP A 415 -6.20 -8.91 2.68
C ASP A 415 -5.03 -8.10 2.10
N ILE A 416 -5.21 -6.78 1.98
CA ILE A 416 -4.18 -5.80 1.64
C ILE A 416 -3.10 -5.88 2.71
N PHE A 417 -1.89 -6.23 2.32
CA PHE A 417 -0.74 -6.30 3.22
C PHE A 417 0.16 -5.06 3.14
N GLY A 418 0.20 -4.43 1.95
CA GLY A 418 1.00 -3.25 1.71
C GLY A 418 0.60 -2.54 0.43
N LEU A 419 0.96 -1.26 0.33
CA LEU A 419 0.69 -0.42 -0.82
C LEU A 419 1.83 0.60 -1.00
N GLN A 420 2.15 0.93 -2.24
CA GLN A 420 3.16 1.92 -2.60
C GLN A 420 2.66 2.73 -3.79
N VAL A 421 2.79 4.05 -3.70
CA VAL A 421 2.53 5.01 -4.78
C VAL A 421 3.90 5.49 -5.30
N ASN A 422 4.02 5.74 -6.60
CA ASN A 422 5.23 6.36 -7.15
C ASN A 422 5.33 7.84 -6.78
N ASP A 423 6.49 8.43 -7.03
CA ASP A 423 6.76 9.83 -6.68
C ASP A 423 5.74 10.81 -7.28
N ASP A 424 5.28 10.56 -8.51
CA ASP A 424 4.33 11.42 -9.23
C ASP A 424 2.85 11.16 -8.91
N GLY A 425 2.52 10.10 -8.17
CA GLY A 425 1.13 9.75 -7.88
C GLY A 425 0.34 9.12 -9.04
N THR A 426 1.00 8.58 -10.07
CA THR A 426 0.39 8.03 -11.30
C THR A 426 0.40 6.50 -11.38
N LEU A 427 1.26 5.85 -10.59
CA LEU A 427 1.39 4.40 -10.48
C LEU A 427 1.17 3.98 -9.03
N LEU A 428 0.42 2.90 -8.84
CA LEU A 428 0.12 2.33 -7.53
C LEU A 428 0.34 0.81 -7.60
N ALA A 429 1.11 0.29 -6.65
CA ALA A 429 1.26 -1.14 -6.42
C ALA A 429 0.58 -1.49 -5.10
N VAL A 430 -0.30 -2.50 -5.12
CA VAL A 430 -0.94 -3.03 -3.92
C VAL A 430 -0.63 -4.51 -3.83
N TRP A 431 -0.12 -4.97 -2.69
CA TRP A 431 0.19 -6.39 -2.50
C TRP A 431 -0.57 -7.00 -1.34
N THR A 432 -0.96 -8.27 -1.51
CA THR A 432 -1.83 -9.00 -0.59
C THR A 432 -1.06 -10.00 0.25
N GLU A 433 -1.74 -10.54 1.27
CA GLU A 433 -1.19 -11.63 2.09
C GLU A 433 -0.81 -12.89 1.30
N HIS A 434 -1.44 -13.09 0.13
CA HIS A 434 -1.19 -14.20 -0.79
C HIS A 434 -0.08 -13.90 -1.81
N ASN A 435 0.69 -12.81 -1.62
CA ASN A 435 1.80 -12.39 -2.48
C ASN A 435 1.39 -12.07 -3.93
N PHE A 436 0.15 -11.62 -4.15
CA PHE A 436 -0.22 -10.96 -5.41
C PHE A 436 0.25 -9.50 -5.36
N VAL A 437 0.66 -8.94 -6.50
CA VAL A 437 0.92 -7.51 -6.64
C VAL A 437 0.06 -6.96 -7.77
N TYR A 438 -0.94 -6.16 -7.43
CA TYR A 438 -1.80 -5.45 -8.37
C TYR A 438 -1.16 -4.11 -8.73
N ILE A 439 -1.03 -3.84 -10.03
CA ILE A 439 -0.42 -2.62 -10.56
C ILE A 439 -1.51 -1.79 -11.24
N TYR A 440 -1.82 -0.66 -10.62
CA TYR A 440 -2.76 0.32 -11.12
C TYR A 440 -2.02 1.48 -11.79
N LYS A 441 -2.57 1.97 -12.90
CA LYS A 441 -2.09 3.17 -13.59
C LYS A 441 -3.22 4.19 -13.72
N ARG A 442 -2.88 5.48 -13.73
CA ARG A 442 -3.82 6.58 -13.99
C ARG A 442 -3.12 7.76 -14.66
N GLY A 443 -3.90 8.62 -15.33
CA GLY A 443 -3.40 9.86 -15.95
C GLY A 443 -2.28 9.59 -16.94
N THR A 444 -1.16 10.31 -16.82
CA THR A 444 0.05 10.13 -17.65
C THR A 444 0.76 8.80 -17.44
N GLY A 445 0.46 8.06 -16.38
CA GLY A 445 0.94 6.69 -16.24
C GLY A 445 0.20 5.72 -17.17
N ASP A 446 -0.97 6.10 -17.67
CA ASP A 446 -1.83 5.28 -18.52
C ASP A 446 -1.77 5.76 -19.98
N ASP A 447 -0.59 5.70 -20.60
CA ASP A 447 -0.35 6.07 -22.01
C ASP A 447 -1.17 5.25 -23.04
N HIS A 448 -1.99 4.30 -22.58
CA HIS A 448 -2.99 3.60 -23.38
C HIS A 448 -4.37 4.27 -23.37
N VAL A 449 -4.45 5.58 -23.13
CA VAL A 449 -5.59 6.36 -23.63
C VAL A 449 -5.62 6.16 -25.14
N LEU A 450 -6.56 5.31 -25.57
CA LEU A 450 -6.88 4.98 -26.95
C LEU A 450 -6.67 6.23 -27.80
N HIS A 451 -5.68 6.19 -28.70
CA HIS A 451 -5.73 7.03 -29.89
C HIS A 451 -7.07 6.74 -30.55
N ASP A 452 -8.00 7.67 -30.35
CA ASP A 452 -9.25 7.75 -31.08
C ASP A 452 -8.84 7.82 -32.55
N GLU A 453 -8.98 6.72 -33.29
CA GLU A 453 -8.87 6.72 -34.74
C GLU A 453 -9.99 7.64 -35.26
N GLY A 454 -9.62 8.91 -35.38
CA GLY A 454 -10.49 9.94 -35.89
C GLY A 454 -11.02 9.55 -37.26
N ARG A 455 -12.35 9.49 -37.35
CA ARG A 455 -13.18 9.83 -38.52
C ARG A 455 -12.61 9.37 -39.88
N PRO A 456 -13.16 8.30 -40.50
CA PRO A 456 -12.91 8.05 -41.91
C PRO A 456 -13.57 9.17 -42.74
N THR A 457 -12.77 10.10 -43.27
CA THR A 457 -13.16 10.89 -44.43
C THR A 457 -13.29 9.96 -45.63
N HIS A 458 -14.50 9.88 -46.17
CA HIS A 458 -14.82 9.22 -47.43
C HIS A 458 -13.79 9.53 -48.53
N THR A 459 -13.00 8.54 -48.92
CA THR A 459 -12.51 8.44 -50.30
C THR A 459 -12.31 6.98 -50.69
N THR A 460 -12.93 6.61 -51.79
CA THR A 460 -13.04 5.29 -52.44
C THR A 460 -11.71 4.72 -52.95
N GLN A 461 -11.34 3.50 -52.52
CA GLN A 461 -10.86 2.39 -53.37
C GLN A 461 -10.64 1.09 -52.56
N PRO A 462 -10.79 -0.11 -53.16
CA PRO A 462 -10.73 -1.39 -52.45
C PRO A 462 -9.39 -2.13 -52.62
N ASP A 463 -9.23 -3.15 -51.76
CA ASP A 463 -8.21 -4.22 -51.70
C ASP A 463 -6.86 -3.91 -51.03
N GLU A 464 -6.67 -4.42 -49.80
CA GLU A 464 -5.81 -5.58 -49.54
C GLU A 464 -5.86 -6.03 -48.04
N THR A 465 -6.19 -7.30 -47.83
CA THR A 465 -5.91 -8.15 -46.65
C THR A 465 -6.16 -7.61 -45.22
N LEU A 466 -7.37 -7.88 -44.71
CA LEU A 466 -7.71 -7.76 -43.28
C LEU A 466 -6.96 -8.81 -42.43
N LYS A 467 -5.99 -8.35 -41.62
CA LYS A 467 -5.77 -8.89 -40.26
C LYS A 467 -6.82 -8.24 -39.35
N PRO A 468 -7.56 -8.98 -38.51
CA PRO A 468 -8.48 -8.34 -37.58
C PRO A 468 -7.67 -7.53 -36.54
N PRO A 469 -8.00 -6.25 -36.31
CA PRO A 469 -7.44 -5.49 -35.19
C PRO A 469 -7.94 -6.11 -33.88
N ALA A 470 -7.02 -6.29 -32.93
CA ALA A 470 -7.34 -6.73 -31.58
C ALA A 470 -8.28 -5.70 -30.94
N LEU A 471 -9.49 -6.16 -30.58
CA LEU A 471 -10.50 -5.34 -29.91
C LEU A 471 -10.01 -4.87 -28.53
N PRO A 472 -10.40 -3.66 -28.09
CA PRO A 472 -10.01 -3.12 -26.80
C PRO A 472 -10.63 -3.94 -25.67
N ILE A 473 -9.76 -4.42 -24.77
CA ILE A 473 -10.11 -5.23 -23.60
C ILE A 473 -10.82 -4.34 -22.57
N LYS A 474 -12.14 -4.27 -22.71
CA LYS A 474 -13.10 -4.24 -21.60
C LYS A 474 -14.21 -5.24 -21.93
N SER A 475 -13.86 -6.51 -22.03
CA SER A 475 -14.85 -7.57 -21.91
C SER A 475 -15.21 -7.66 -20.42
N LEU A 476 -16.38 -7.12 -20.06
CA LEU A 476 -17.09 -7.58 -18.87
C LEU A 476 -17.03 -9.12 -18.83
N SER A 477 -16.78 -9.69 -17.65
CA SER A 477 -16.80 -11.15 -17.45
C SER A 477 -18.09 -11.72 -18.06
N LEU A 478 -18.03 -12.90 -18.68
CA LEU A 478 -19.21 -13.53 -19.26
C LEU A 478 -20.27 -13.83 -18.19
N VAL A 479 -19.86 -13.94 -16.92
CA VAL A 479 -20.74 -14.00 -15.74
C VAL A 479 -21.49 -12.69 -15.55
N ASP A 480 -20.80 -11.54 -15.60
CA ASP A 480 -21.45 -10.22 -15.56
C ASP A 480 -22.38 -10.00 -16.75
N GLN A 481 -22.01 -10.49 -17.94
CA GLN A 481 -22.87 -10.43 -19.12
C GLN A 481 -24.10 -11.32 -18.98
N LEU A 482 -23.96 -12.51 -18.38
CA LEU A 482 -25.06 -13.43 -18.09
C LEU A 482 -25.99 -12.90 -16.99
N ASP A 483 -25.47 -12.30 -15.94
CA ASP A 483 -26.27 -11.70 -14.86
C ASP A 483 -27.07 -10.48 -15.34
N VAL A 484 -26.50 -9.71 -16.27
CA VAL A 484 -27.21 -8.62 -16.97
C VAL A 484 -28.23 -9.17 -17.97
N LEU A 485 -27.94 -10.27 -18.68
CA LEU A 485 -28.87 -10.91 -19.62
C LEU A 485 -30.04 -11.61 -18.93
N LEU A 486 -29.80 -12.21 -17.76
CA LEU A 486 -30.77 -12.94 -16.96
C LEU A 486 -31.54 -12.01 -16.00
N GLY A 487 -31.21 -10.71 -15.96
CA GLY A 487 -31.92 -9.70 -15.18
C GLY A 487 -31.65 -9.74 -13.67
N PHE A 488 -30.62 -10.47 -13.24
CA PHE A 488 -30.17 -10.49 -11.83
C PHE A 488 -29.38 -9.25 -11.44
N ARG A 489 -28.81 -8.55 -12.43
CA ARG A 489 -28.08 -7.29 -12.26
C ARG A 489 -28.56 -6.27 -13.29
N LEU A 490 -28.84 -5.03 -12.87
CA LEU A 490 -29.04 -3.94 -13.81
C LEU A 490 -27.73 -3.75 -14.62
N PRO A 491 -27.79 -3.56 -15.95
CA PRO A 491 -26.59 -3.22 -16.71
C PRO A 491 -25.93 -2.01 -16.05
N PRO A 492 -24.59 -1.98 -15.93
CA PRO A 492 -23.93 -0.72 -15.61
C PRO A 492 -24.49 0.30 -16.60
N PRO A 493 -24.91 1.50 -16.15
CA PRO A 493 -25.43 2.51 -17.05
C PRO A 493 -24.44 2.59 -18.20
N SER A 494 -24.95 2.38 -19.43
CA SER A 494 -24.17 2.54 -20.64
C SER A 494 -23.28 3.73 -20.42
N ALA A 495 -21.97 3.57 -20.63
CA ALA A 495 -21.02 4.67 -20.55
C ALA A 495 -21.43 5.72 -21.59
N SER A 496 -22.47 6.51 -21.29
CA SER A 496 -22.48 7.92 -21.56
C SER A 496 -21.16 8.36 -20.99
N GLN A 497 -20.22 8.64 -21.89
CA GLN A 497 -19.01 9.36 -21.60
C GLN A 497 -19.48 10.65 -20.89
N SER A 498 -19.64 10.60 -19.57
CA SER A 498 -19.48 11.79 -18.77
C SER A 498 -18.07 12.22 -19.13
N GLN A 499 -17.97 13.31 -19.89
CA GLN A 499 -16.70 13.92 -20.18
C GLN A 499 -16.02 14.12 -18.83
N HIS A 500 -15.05 13.26 -18.52
CA HIS A 500 -14.31 13.36 -17.29
C HIS A 500 -13.59 14.69 -17.39
N HIS A 501 -13.98 15.64 -16.54
CA HIS A 501 -13.43 16.97 -16.62
C HIS A 501 -11.92 16.86 -16.36
N PRO A 502 -11.06 17.49 -17.17
CA PRO A 502 -9.60 17.31 -17.10
C PRO A 502 -9.03 17.63 -15.72
N ASP A 503 -9.72 18.49 -14.96
CA ASP A 503 -9.29 18.91 -13.63
C ASP A 503 -9.70 17.94 -12.50
N ILE A 504 -10.52 16.91 -12.76
CA ILE A 504 -10.83 15.89 -11.75
C ILE A 504 -9.72 14.82 -11.78
N PRO A 505 -9.19 14.42 -10.62
CA PRO A 505 -8.19 13.37 -10.54
C PRO A 505 -8.60 12.13 -11.35
N PRO A 506 -7.69 11.57 -12.17
CA PRO A 506 -8.01 10.40 -12.97
C PRO A 506 -8.18 9.16 -12.08
N ARG A 507 -9.07 8.27 -12.50
CA ARG A 507 -9.34 7.00 -11.80
C ARG A 507 -8.18 6.02 -11.93
N TRP A 508 -8.04 5.14 -10.94
CA TRP A 508 -7.11 4.03 -11.02
C TRP A 508 -7.66 2.94 -11.95
N PHE A 509 -6.83 2.52 -12.91
CA PHE A 509 -7.14 1.37 -13.76
C PHE A 509 -6.18 0.24 -13.44
N LEU A 510 -6.72 -0.92 -13.06
CA LEU A 510 -5.91 -2.13 -12.91
C LEU A 510 -5.39 -2.54 -14.29
N ARG A 511 -4.07 -2.51 -14.46
CA ARG A 511 -3.42 -2.83 -15.74
C ARG A 511 -2.70 -4.16 -15.72
N MET A 512 -2.01 -4.50 -14.64
CA MET A 512 -1.20 -5.71 -14.55
C MET A 512 -1.27 -6.34 -13.18
N VAL A 513 -1.00 -7.64 -13.11
CA VAL A 513 -0.92 -8.39 -11.85
C VAL A 513 0.32 -9.28 -11.86
N ILE A 514 1.11 -9.23 -10.80
CA ILE A 514 2.16 -10.21 -10.55
C ILE A 514 1.56 -11.30 -9.66
N THR A 515 1.50 -12.53 -10.18
CA THR A 515 1.02 -13.69 -9.42
C THR A 515 2.20 -14.43 -8.78
N PRO A 516 1.99 -15.13 -7.65
CA PRO A 516 3.03 -15.94 -7.02
C PRO A 516 3.37 -17.14 -7.91
N HIS A 517 4.36 -16.99 -8.80
CA HIS A 517 4.69 -18.01 -9.80
C HIS A 517 5.55 -19.18 -9.28
N ASP A 518 6.08 -19.11 -8.07
CA ASP A 518 6.88 -20.20 -7.49
C ASP A 518 6.16 -20.91 -6.34
N ARG A 519 6.23 -22.26 -6.34
CA ARG A 519 5.85 -23.08 -5.17
C ARG A 519 6.61 -22.64 -3.89
N ASN A 520 7.80 -22.06 -4.05
CA ASN A 520 8.59 -21.48 -2.97
C ASN A 520 8.23 -20.00 -2.66
N ALA A 521 7.63 -19.27 -3.61
CA ALA A 521 7.19 -17.89 -3.39
C ALA A 521 6.00 -17.79 -2.42
N ARG A 522 5.25 -18.87 -2.20
CA ARG A 522 4.27 -18.93 -1.09
C ARG A 522 4.93 -18.83 0.29
N GLN A 523 6.22 -19.18 0.43
CA GLN A 523 6.93 -19.12 1.70
C GLN A 523 7.60 -17.75 1.94
N ALA A 524 8.02 -17.06 0.87
CA ALA A 524 8.68 -15.76 0.98
C ALA A 524 7.66 -14.61 0.82
N ARG A 525 7.08 -14.16 1.94
CA ARG A 525 6.14 -13.03 1.96
C ARG A 525 6.77 -11.76 1.36
N ILE A 526 6.01 -11.02 0.55
CA ILE A 526 6.43 -9.70 0.07
C ILE A 526 6.55 -8.76 1.28
N SER A 527 7.69 -8.07 1.37
CA SER A 527 7.96 -7.13 2.46
C SER A 527 7.67 -5.70 2.04
N THR A 528 8.18 -5.29 0.89
CA THR A 528 8.04 -3.91 0.39
C THR A 528 8.20 -3.88 -1.12
N VAL A 529 7.63 -2.85 -1.75
CA VAL A 529 7.70 -2.58 -3.19
C VAL A 529 8.18 -1.15 -3.39
N ALA A 530 8.96 -0.89 -4.44
CA ALA A 530 9.42 0.45 -4.79
C ALA A 530 9.39 0.68 -6.31
N PHE A 531 9.03 1.88 -6.73
CA PHE A 531 9.06 2.30 -8.13
C PHE A 531 10.38 3.00 -8.45
N VAL A 532 10.93 2.72 -9.64
CA VAL A 532 12.10 3.41 -10.17
C VAL A 532 11.73 3.99 -11.52
N ASN A 533 11.80 5.31 -11.66
CA ASN A 533 11.68 5.99 -12.95
C ASN A 533 13.08 6.21 -13.53
N ALA A 534 13.41 5.54 -14.65
CA ALA A 534 14.73 5.60 -15.24
C ALA A 534 15.01 6.90 -16.02
N THR A 535 14.11 7.89 -16.01
CA THR A 535 14.36 9.23 -16.58
C THR A 535 15.58 9.94 -15.97
N CYS A 536 15.92 9.66 -14.70
CA CYS A 536 17.10 10.21 -14.02
C CYS A 536 18.35 9.31 -14.06
N SER A 537 18.32 8.17 -14.75
CA SER A 537 19.47 7.26 -14.84
C SER A 537 20.35 7.60 -16.04
N THR A 538 21.68 7.53 -15.89
CA THR A 538 22.66 7.74 -16.98
C THR A 538 22.67 6.59 -18.01
N HIS A 539 21.59 5.82 -18.10
CA HIS A 539 21.57 4.50 -18.74
C HIS A 539 20.71 4.53 -20.01
N ASP A 540 21.02 3.65 -20.97
CA ASP A 540 20.50 3.60 -22.35
C ASP A 540 18.96 3.48 -22.53
N ARG A 541 18.16 3.57 -21.45
CA ARG A 541 16.70 3.46 -21.46
C ARG A 541 16.02 4.53 -20.58
N ALA A 542 16.42 5.79 -20.77
CA ALA A 542 15.75 6.92 -20.13
C ALA A 542 14.26 6.95 -20.53
N GLY A 543 13.36 7.00 -19.54
CA GLY A 543 11.90 7.02 -19.76
C GLY A 543 11.14 5.78 -19.26
N ASN A 544 11.82 4.67 -18.98
CA ASN A 544 11.16 3.44 -18.53
C ASN A 544 10.85 3.44 -17.03
N ASN A 545 9.68 2.91 -16.66
CA ASN A 545 9.27 2.68 -15.28
C ASN A 545 9.50 1.22 -14.86
N TYR A 546 10.17 1.04 -13.73
CA TYR A 546 10.50 -0.26 -13.16
C TYR A 546 9.84 -0.44 -11.79
N LEU A 547 9.47 -1.69 -11.49
CA LEU A 547 8.99 -2.12 -10.17
C LEU A 547 10.03 -3.02 -9.53
N LEU A 548 10.44 -2.68 -8.31
CA LEU A 548 11.28 -3.53 -7.48
C LEU A 548 10.43 -4.12 -6.36
N VAL A 549 10.36 -5.45 -6.31
CA VAL A 549 9.60 -6.20 -5.31
C VAL A 549 10.59 -6.93 -4.40
N ALA A 550 10.65 -6.53 -3.12
CA ALA A 550 11.49 -7.18 -2.13
C ALA A 550 10.68 -8.12 -1.24
N SER A 551 11.16 -9.35 -1.10
CA SER A 551 10.60 -10.34 -0.18
C SER A 551 11.24 -10.25 1.21
N LYS A 552 10.59 -10.79 2.23
CA LYS A 552 11.14 -10.90 3.59
C LYS A 552 12.39 -11.78 3.67
N THR A 553 12.64 -12.63 2.67
CA THR A 553 13.87 -13.43 2.58
C THR A 553 15.06 -12.63 2.03
N GLY A 554 14.83 -11.38 1.62
CA GLY A 554 15.83 -10.48 1.04
C GLY A 554 16.03 -10.67 -0.47
N THR A 555 15.16 -11.44 -1.14
CA THR A 555 15.20 -11.53 -2.60
C THR A 555 14.52 -10.31 -3.20
N VAL A 556 15.16 -9.68 -4.19
CA VAL A 556 14.62 -8.51 -4.89
C VAL A 556 14.38 -8.87 -6.35
N GLN A 557 13.14 -8.73 -6.80
CA GLN A 557 12.73 -8.97 -8.17
C GLN A 557 12.49 -7.64 -8.88
N SER A 558 13.03 -7.50 -10.09
CA SER A 558 12.91 -6.30 -10.92
C SER A 558 12.01 -6.59 -12.12
N TYR A 559 11.03 -5.72 -12.33
CA TYR A 559 10.04 -5.80 -13.41
C TYR A 559 10.00 -4.51 -14.21
N LEU A 560 9.78 -4.61 -15.52
CA LEU A 560 9.52 -3.49 -16.40
C LEU A 560 8.00 -3.28 -16.51
N ILE A 561 7.50 -2.15 -16.03
CA ILE A 561 6.05 -1.85 -15.96
C ILE A 561 5.49 -1.43 -17.33
N ASP A 562 6.34 -0.94 -18.23
CA ASP A 562 5.90 -0.43 -19.55
C ASP A 562 5.93 -1.52 -20.63
N THR A 563 6.32 -2.74 -20.28
CA THR A 563 6.37 -3.87 -21.21
C THR A 563 5.68 -5.07 -20.58
N MET A 564 4.73 -5.65 -21.29
CA MET A 564 4.04 -6.86 -20.86
C MET A 564 4.83 -8.10 -21.28
N GLU A 565 4.81 -9.14 -20.44
CA GLU A 565 5.24 -10.46 -20.86
C GLU A 565 4.36 -10.95 -22.02
N PRO A 566 4.92 -11.69 -22.99
CA PRO A 566 4.12 -12.27 -24.06
C PRO A 566 3.01 -13.11 -23.44
N PRO A 567 1.74 -12.93 -23.86
CA PRO A 567 0.63 -13.63 -23.26
C PRO A 567 0.87 -15.13 -23.39
N LYS A 568 0.92 -15.83 -22.25
CA LYS A 568 1.03 -17.28 -22.23
C LYS A 568 -0.20 -17.84 -22.94
N GLU A 569 0.00 -18.66 -23.97
CA GLU A 569 -1.10 -19.22 -24.74
C GLU A 569 -2.07 -19.97 -23.80
N ILE A 570 -3.33 -19.52 -23.78
CA ILE A 570 -4.39 -20.12 -22.96
C ILE A 570 -4.81 -21.42 -23.65
N GLY A 571 -4.15 -22.49 -23.23
CA GLY A 571 -4.36 -23.83 -23.71
C GLY A 571 -4.78 -24.78 -22.58
N PHE A 572 -5.33 -25.92 -22.95
CA PHE A 572 -5.65 -26.98 -21.98
C PHE A 572 -4.44 -27.36 -21.11
N GLY A 573 -3.22 -27.29 -21.66
CA GLY A 573 -1.98 -27.51 -20.91
C GLY A 573 -1.69 -26.45 -19.83
N SER A 574 -2.01 -25.17 -20.09
CA SER A 574 -1.85 -24.10 -19.07
C SER A 574 -2.92 -24.24 -17.98
N PHE A 575 -4.14 -24.64 -18.34
CA PHE A 575 -5.20 -24.96 -17.38
C PHE A 575 -4.82 -26.13 -16.47
N ILE A 576 -4.34 -27.24 -17.05
CA ILE A 576 -3.88 -28.40 -16.28
C ILE A 576 -2.81 -27.95 -15.29
N THR A 577 -1.78 -27.25 -15.76
CA THR A 577 -0.64 -26.87 -14.91
C THR A 577 -0.97 -25.79 -13.86
N GLY A 578 -1.87 -24.85 -14.18
CA GLY A 578 -2.21 -23.72 -13.32
C GLY A 578 -3.31 -23.99 -12.30
N GLN A 579 -4.27 -24.87 -12.62
CA GLN A 579 -5.42 -25.18 -11.77
C GLN A 579 -5.59 -26.69 -11.56
N TRP A 580 -4.49 -27.37 -11.22
CA TRP A 580 -4.47 -28.80 -10.92
C TRP A 580 -5.53 -29.21 -9.89
N ASP A 581 -5.76 -28.38 -8.87
CA ASP A 581 -6.73 -28.68 -7.80
C ASP A 581 -8.17 -28.70 -8.32
N MET A 582 -8.55 -27.71 -9.14
CA MET A 582 -9.88 -27.66 -9.78
C MET A 582 -10.03 -28.80 -10.80
N LEU A 583 -8.99 -29.10 -11.57
CA LEU A 583 -8.99 -30.22 -12.51
C LEU A 583 -9.21 -31.55 -11.78
N ILE A 584 -8.50 -31.79 -10.67
CA ILE A 584 -8.68 -33.00 -9.85
C ILE A 584 -10.13 -33.09 -9.36
N ALA A 585 -10.68 -32.00 -8.82
CA ALA A 585 -12.08 -31.98 -8.36
C ALA A 585 -13.06 -32.30 -9.50
N MET A 586 -12.90 -31.68 -10.67
CA MET A 586 -13.72 -31.97 -11.85
C MET A 586 -13.60 -33.42 -12.31
N CYS A 587 -12.37 -33.96 -12.37
CA CYS A 587 -12.11 -35.35 -12.71
C CYS A 587 -12.75 -36.32 -11.72
N VAL A 588 -12.71 -36.02 -10.41
CA VAL A 588 -13.35 -36.83 -9.36
C VAL A 588 -14.87 -36.82 -9.52
N ILE A 589 -15.48 -35.65 -9.74
CA ILE A 589 -16.91 -35.53 -9.99
C ILE A 589 -17.32 -36.37 -11.20
N ILE A 590 -16.60 -36.25 -12.32
CA ILE A 590 -16.85 -37.04 -13.53
C ILE A 590 -16.71 -38.53 -13.24
N ALA A 591 -15.65 -38.94 -12.52
CA ALA A 591 -15.42 -40.34 -12.17
C ALA A 591 -16.55 -40.92 -11.32
N VAL A 592 -17.10 -40.15 -10.36
CA VAL A 592 -18.25 -40.55 -9.54
C VAL A 592 -19.49 -40.77 -10.42
N PHE A 593 -19.80 -39.85 -11.34
CA PHE A 593 -20.94 -40.01 -12.25
C PHE A 593 -20.77 -41.21 -13.20
N VAL A 594 -19.56 -41.39 -13.74
CA VAL A 594 -19.21 -42.51 -14.64
C VAL A 594 -19.30 -43.85 -13.90
N PHE A 595 -18.80 -43.91 -12.66
CA PHE A 595 -18.85 -45.12 -11.83
C PHE A 595 -20.29 -45.48 -11.43
N ASN A 596 -21.09 -44.48 -11.04
CA ASN A 596 -22.49 -44.67 -10.68
C ASN A 596 -23.32 -45.20 -11.87
N GLU A 597 -23.11 -44.63 -13.07
CA GLU A 597 -23.76 -45.10 -14.30
C GLU A 597 -23.33 -46.54 -14.65
N TYR A 598 -22.05 -46.87 -14.47
CA TYR A 598 -21.54 -48.23 -14.70
C TYR A 598 -22.12 -49.25 -13.73
N GLN A 599 -22.26 -48.94 -12.44
CA GLN A 599 -22.83 -49.87 -11.46
C GLN A 599 -24.32 -50.14 -11.71
N HIS A 600 -25.09 -49.12 -12.07
CA HIS A 600 -26.53 -49.27 -12.28
C HIS A 600 -26.92 -49.90 -13.62
N TYR A 601 -26.10 -49.75 -14.67
CA TYR A 601 -26.46 -50.17 -16.03
C TYR A 601 -25.41 -51.06 -16.73
N GLY A 602 -24.27 -51.34 -16.09
CA GLY A 602 -23.18 -52.15 -16.65
C GLY A 602 -23.34 -53.66 -16.44
N ASN A 603 -24.22 -54.09 -15.53
CA ASN A 603 -24.48 -55.50 -15.20
C ASN A 603 -25.73 -56.10 -15.90
N VAL A 604 -26.28 -55.43 -16.91
CA VAL A 604 -27.43 -55.90 -17.71
C VAL A 604 -27.02 -56.22 -19.14
#